data_AF-A0A7J8TB25-F1
#
_entry.id   AF-A0A7J8TB25-F1
#
_cell.length_a   1.000
_cell.length_b   1.000
_cell.length_c   1.000
_cell.angle_alpha   90.00
_cell.angle_beta   90.00
_cell.angle_gamma   90.00
#
_symmetry.space_group_name_H-M   'P 1'
#
loop_
_entity.id
_entity.type
_entity.pdbx_description
1 polymer ?
#
loop_
_entity_poly.entity_id
_entity_poly.type
_entity_poly.pdbx_seq_one_letter_code
_entity_poly.pdbx_strand_id
1 'polypeptide(L)'
;VRNLEQIIEKDQTSSQHHLHPICFPNLNLIRIINCENLKCLFPLTLAHGGLPNLGRLYLRRVSKLEQVFEGDEPNVSKDEEKVMHLPRLTYLRLDELPNLVSFSPVGYHFVFPFLIDLQVEGCPNITTRFSVDSEKSVHAKT
;
A
#
# COMPACT_ATOMS: atom_id res chain seq x y z
N VAL A 1 5.48 10.74 -18.08
CA VAL A 1 6.34 10.83 -16.87
C VAL A 1 7.09 9.49 -16.78
N ARG A 2 8.38 9.41 -17.14
CA ARG A 2 9.12 8.12 -17.14
C ARG A 2 10.04 7.93 -15.93
N ASN A 3 10.18 8.94 -15.08
CA ASN A 3 11.21 8.99 -14.03
C ASN A 3 10.62 9.13 -12.62
N LEU A 4 9.34 8.82 -12.40
CA LEU A 4 8.75 8.92 -11.07
C LEU A 4 9.24 7.74 -10.20
N GLU A 5 10.00 8.03 -9.14
CA GLU A 5 10.50 7.02 -8.21
C GLU A 5 9.61 6.81 -6.98
N GLN A 6 8.91 7.86 -6.54
CA GLN A 6 7.98 7.87 -5.40
C GLN A 6 6.83 8.85 -5.68
N ILE A 7 5.63 8.60 -5.12
CA ILE A 7 4.49 9.54 -5.23
C ILE A 7 4.63 10.71 -4.25
N ILE A 8 5.22 10.45 -3.09
CA ILE A 8 5.39 11.41 -2.01
C ILE A 8 6.84 11.35 -1.57
N GLU A 9 7.53 12.48 -1.65
CA GLU A 9 8.89 12.60 -1.12
C GLU A 9 8.83 12.55 0.41
N LYS A 10 9.68 11.69 1.01
CA LYS A 10 9.90 11.72 2.46
C LYS A 10 10.67 13.00 2.77
N ASP A 11 10.02 13.94 3.47
CA ASP A 11 10.69 15.18 3.88
C ASP A 11 11.84 14.85 4.84
N GLN A 12 13.09 15.16 4.47
CA GLN A 12 14.30 14.84 5.24
C GLN A 12 14.61 15.90 6.32
N THR A 13 13.61 16.48 6.98
CA THR A 13 13.87 17.49 8.02
C THR A 13 13.92 16.85 9.41
N SER A 14 15.16 16.59 9.87
CA SER A 14 15.49 16.39 11.28
C SER A 14 15.17 17.68 12.06
N SER A 15 13.90 17.91 12.41
CA SER A 15 13.50 18.97 13.35
C SER A 15 12.12 18.64 13.89
N GLN A 16 12.00 18.67 15.22
CA GLN A 16 10.78 18.43 15.99
C GLN A 16 9.67 19.45 15.69
N HIS A 17 9.02 19.34 14.54
CA HIS A 17 7.75 20.01 14.27
C HIS A 17 6.72 18.97 13.88
N HIS A 18 5.54 19.07 14.48
CA HIS A 18 4.38 18.23 14.25
C HIS A 18 4.09 18.13 12.75
N LEU A 19 4.57 17.07 12.10
CA LEU A 19 4.25 16.75 10.71
C LEU A 19 2.74 16.54 10.67
N HIS A 20 2.01 17.44 10.01
CA HIS A 20 0.62 17.17 9.69
C HIS A 20 0.60 15.90 8.84
N PRO A 21 -0.13 14.85 9.25
CA PRO A 21 -0.25 13.65 8.43
C PRO A 21 -0.76 14.05 7.05
N ILE A 22 -0.02 13.69 6.01
CA ILE A 22 -0.48 13.91 4.64
C ILE A 22 -1.80 13.16 4.49
N CYS A 23 -2.83 13.85 4.00
CA CYS A 23 -4.14 13.27 3.83
C CYS A 23 -4.71 13.68 2.47
N PHE A 24 -5.21 12.69 1.73
CA PHE A 24 -5.88 12.86 0.45
C PHE A 24 -7.36 12.49 0.61
N PRO A 25 -8.17 13.38 1.23
CA PRO A 25 -9.54 13.03 1.59
C PRO A 25 -10.43 12.80 0.37
N ASN A 26 -10.07 13.29 -0.82
CA ASN A 26 -10.88 13.11 -2.03
C ASN A 26 -10.29 12.10 -3.01
N LEU A 27 -9.13 11.50 -2.71
CA LEU A 27 -8.48 10.56 -3.62
C LEU A 27 -9.24 9.23 -3.58
N ASN A 28 -9.97 8.95 -4.66
CA ASN A 28 -10.76 7.73 -4.80
C ASN A 28 -10.13 6.66 -5.68
N LEU A 29 -9.35 7.07 -6.68
CA LEU A 29 -8.77 6.15 -7.67
C LEU A 29 -7.28 6.44 -7.83
N ILE A 30 -6.49 5.39 -7.70
CA ILE A 30 -5.08 5.38 -8.10
C ILE A 30 -4.93 4.36 -9.21
N ARG A 31 -4.40 4.81 -10.34
CA ARG A 31 -4.11 3.96 -11.50
C ARG A 31 -2.72 4.27 -12.02
N ILE A 32 -1.81 3.32 -11.87
CA ILE A 32 -0.42 3.44 -12.33
C ILE A 32 -0.15 2.34 -13.33
N ILE A 33 0.24 2.73 -14.54
CA ILE A 33 0.48 1.83 -15.66
C ILE A 33 1.82 2.19 -16.30
N ASN A 34 2.67 1.19 -16.54
CA ASN A 34 3.97 1.35 -17.22
C ASN A 34 4.89 2.37 -16.52
N CYS A 35 4.97 2.33 -15.18
CA CYS A 35 5.87 3.19 -14.41
C CYS A 35 7.08 2.38 -13.93
N GLU A 36 8.15 2.37 -14.72
CA GLU A 36 9.28 1.44 -14.54
C GLU A 36 10.24 1.85 -13.41
N ASN A 37 10.16 3.09 -12.92
CA ASN A 37 11.08 3.60 -11.92
C ASN A 37 10.48 3.70 -10.51
N LEU A 38 9.17 3.48 -10.37
CA LEU A 38 8.48 3.58 -9.08
C LEU A 38 8.88 2.40 -8.19
N LYS A 39 9.54 2.68 -7.07
CA LYS A 39 10.00 1.65 -6.11
C LYS A 39 8.99 1.36 -5.01
N CYS A 40 8.24 2.39 -4.63
CA CYS A 40 7.18 2.33 -3.64
C CYS A 40 6.02 3.24 -4.03
N LEU A 41 4.81 2.88 -3.60
CA LEU A 41 3.63 3.71 -3.86
C LEU A 41 3.49 4.77 -2.78
N PHE A 42 3.44 4.35 -1.51
CA PHE A 42 3.16 5.24 -0.39
C PHE A 42 4.04 4.97 0.82
N PRO A 43 4.41 6.02 1.58
CA PRO A 43 4.84 5.82 2.95
C PRO A 43 3.70 5.19 3.76
N LEU A 44 4.05 4.29 4.67
CA LEU A 44 3.13 3.59 5.56
C LEU A 44 2.29 4.55 6.41
N THR A 45 2.80 5.75 6.69
CA THR A 45 2.07 6.81 7.40
C THR A 45 0.75 7.20 6.73
N LEU A 46 0.62 7.04 5.41
CA LEU A 46 -0.66 7.26 4.72
C LEU A 46 -1.71 6.18 4.99
N ALA A 47 -1.29 4.97 5.34
CA ALA A 47 -2.21 3.91 5.75
C ALA A 47 -2.91 4.26 7.08
N HIS A 48 -2.30 5.12 7.90
CA HIS A 48 -2.90 5.71 9.10
C HIS A 48 -3.91 6.83 8.76
N GLY A 49 -4.91 6.51 7.94
CA GLY A 49 -6.04 7.41 7.68
C GLY A 49 -5.77 8.54 6.67
N GLY A 50 -4.62 8.54 6.00
CA GLY A 50 -4.30 9.50 4.93
C GLY A 50 -5.04 9.22 3.61
N LEU A 51 -5.68 8.05 3.49
CA LEU A 51 -6.41 7.61 2.30
C LEU A 51 -7.86 7.20 2.63
N PRO A 52 -8.66 8.06 3.30
CA PRO A 52 -9.94 7.66 3.87
C PRO A 52 -11.00 7.30 2.80
N ASN A 53 -10.83 7.79 1.57
CA ASN A 53 -11.76 7.63 0.46
C ASN A 53 -11.23 6.83 -0.72
N LEU A 54 -10.06 6.20 -0.57
CA LEU A 54 -9.48 5.39 -1.62
C LEU A 54 -10.37 4.17 -1.90
N GLY A 55 -10.99 4.17 -3.08
CA GLY A 55 -11.90 3.13 -3.52
C GLY A 55 -11.25 2.12 -4.47
N ARG A 56 -10.25 2.54 -5.25
CA ARG A 56 -9.69 1.74 -6.33
C ARG A 56 -8.18 1.92 -6.41
N LEU A 57 -7.45 0.80 -6.35
CA LEU A 57 -6.01 0.77 -6.55
C LEU A 57 -5.68 -0.20 -7.69
N TYR A 58 -5.14 0.33 -8.78
CA TYR A 58 -4.75 -0.43 -9.96
C TYR A 58 -3.28 -0.17 -10.30
N LEU A 59 -2.47 -1.21 -10.17
CA LEU A 59 -1.05 -1.18 -10.49
C LEU A 59 -0.80 -2.19 -11.61
N ARG A 60 -0.26 -1.73 -12.74
CA ARG A 60 0.06 -2.59 -13.87
C ARG A 60 1.42 -2.27 -14.48
N ARG A 61 2.26 -3.27 -14.70
CA ARG A 61 3.58 -3.11 -15.35
C ARG A 61 4.43 -2.04 -14.65
N VAL A 62 4.52 -2.13 -13.32
CA VAL A 62 5.34 -1.25 -12.47
C VAL A 62 6.55 -2.07 -12.02
N SER A 63 7.55 -2.17 -12.90
CA SER A 63 8.56 -3.22 -12.82
C SER A 63 9.49 -3.11 -11.62
N LYS A 64 9.78 -1.92 -11.07
CA LYS A 64 10.64 -1.74 -9.91
C LYS A 64 9.90 -1.65 -8.57
N LEU A 65 8.57 -1.81 -8.55
CA LEU A 65 7.80 -1.72 -7.32
C LEU A 65 8.11 -2.93 -6.45
N GLU A 66 8.71 -2.72 -5.28
CA GLU A 66 9.02 -3.79 -4.32
C GLU A 66 7.94 -3.90 -3.25
N GLN A 67 7.37 -2.76 -2.83
CA GLN A 67 6.30 -2.70 -1.84
C GLN A 67 5.23 -1.67 -2.23
N VAL A 68 3.96 -1.97 -1.95
CA VAL A 68 2.88 -0.97 -2.13
C VAL A 68 2.99 0.11 -1.04
N PHE A 69 2.97 -0.29 0.23
CA PHE A 69 3.26 0.58 1.36
C PHE A 69 4.66 0.26 1.91
N GLU A 70 5.50 1.29 2.05
CA GLU A 70 6.85 1.14 2.59
C GLU A 70 7.06 2.01 3.83
N GLY A 71 8.06 1.66 4.63
CA GLY A 71 8.53 2.45 5.75
C GLY A 71 8.39 1.74 7.09
N ASP A 72 9.31 2.08 7.99
CA ASP A 72 9.37 1.54 9.34
C ASP A 72 8.95 2.62 10.34
N GLU A 73 8.17 2.22 11.34
CA GLU A 73 8.15 2.98 12.58
C GLU A 73 9.32 2.47 13.44
N PRO A 74 10.25 3.34 13.88
CA PRO A 74 11.48 2.95 14.57
C PRO A 74 11.26 2.24 15.93
N ASN A 75 10.01 2.09 16.38
CA ASN A 75 9.62 1.52 17.67
C ASN A 75 8.68 0.29 17.54
N VAL A 76 8.70 -0.42 16.42
CA VAL A 76 7.87 -1.64 16.26
C VAL A 76 8.49 -2.76 17.10
N SER A 77 7.86 -3.08 18.23
CA SER A 77 8.04 -4.39 18.86
C SER A 77 7.63 -5.44 17.84
N LYS A 78 8.50 -6.43 17.58
CA LYS A 78 8.23 -7.52 16.63
C LYS A 78 7.08 -8.44 17.08
N ASP A 79 6.54 -8.21 18.27
CA ASP A 79 5.61 -9.10 18.96
C ASP A 79 4.14 -8.70 18.79
N GLU A 80 3.82 -7.53 18.22
CA GLU A 80 2.43 -7.07 18.02
C GLU A 80 2.13 -6.73 16.55
N GLU A 81 1.13 -7.42 16.00
CA GLU A 81 0.60 -7.15 14.65
C GLU A 81 -0.13 -5.80 14.62
N LYS A 82 0.27 -4.90 13.71
CA LYS A 82 -0.38 -3.59 13.53
C LYS A 82 -1.45 -3.66 12.45
N VAL A 83 -2.69 -3.45 12.84
CA VAL A 83 -3.84 -3.47 11.93
C VAL A 83 -4.03 -2.11 11.27
N MET A 84 -4.12 -2.12 9.94
CA MET A 84 -4.37 -0.97 9.08
C MET A 84 -5.66 -1.19 8.30
N HIS A 85 -6.40 -0.11 8.04
CA HIS A 85 -7.65 -0.19 7.29
C HIS A 85 -7.59 0.69 6.04
N LEU A 86 -8.01 0.13 4.90
CA LEU A 86 -8.44 0.92 3.74
C LEU A 86 -9.96 0.77 3.62
N PRO A 87 -10.73 1.53 4.42
CA PRO A 87 -12.13 1.22 4.73
C PRO A 87 -13.10 1.49 3.58
N ARG A 88 -12.63 1.97 2.42
CA ARG A 88 -13.45 2.20 1.23
C ARG A 88 -12.92 1.48 -0.02
N LEU A 89 -11.82 0.74 0.11
CA LEU A 89 -11.21 0.05 -1.02
C LEU A 89 -12.14 -1.08 -1.47
N THR A 90 -12.60 -0.98 -2.72
CA THR A 90 -13.53 -1.92 -3.35
C THR A 90 -12.86 -2.71 -4.48
N TYR A 91 -11.79 -2.17 -5.07
CA TYR A 91 -11.04 -2.83 -6.13
C TYR A 91 -9.53 -2.72 -5.89
N LEU A 92 -8.85 -3.86 -5.86
CA LEU A 92 -7.40 -3.97 -5.76
C LEU A 92 -6.89 -4.87 -6.89
N ARG A 93 -6.14 -4.29 -7.84
CA ARG A 93 -5.50 -5.07 -8.92
C ARG A 93 -4.01 -4.82 -8.98
N LEU A 94 -3.26 -5.91 -8.95
CA LEU A 94 -1.81 -5.99 -9.00
C LEU A 94 -1.43 -6.87 -10.18
N ASP A 95 -1.11 -6.25 -11.32
CA ASP A 95 -0.93 -6.94 -12.59
C ASP A 95 0.49 -6.75 -13.13
N GLU A 96 1.16 -7.84 -13.50
CA GLU A 96 2.48 -7.80 -14.15
C GLU A 96 3.50 -6.98 -13.33
N LEU A 97 3.63 -7.29 -12.03
CA LEU A 97 4.54 -6.62 -11.09
C LEU A 97 5.68 -7.58 -10.70
N PRO A 98 6.71 -7.75 -11.55
CA PRO A 98 7.70 -8.82 -11.42
C PRO A 98 8.54 -8.73 -10.14
N ASN A 99 8.77 -7.53 -9.60
CA ASN A 99 9.59 -7.33 -8.39
C ASN A 99 8.77 -7.02 -7.14
N LEU A 100 7.43 -7.09 -7.21
CA LEU A 100 6.60 -6.85 -6.02
C LEU A 100 6.80 -7.99 -5.02
N VAL A 101 7.34 -7.67 -3.85
CA VAL A 101 7.60 -8.61 -2.76
C VAL A 101 6.43 -8.63 -1.79
N SER A 102 5.90 -7.46 -1.40
CA SER A 102 4.80 -7.40 -0.44
C SER A 102 3.89 -6.18 -0.61
N PHE A 103 2.66 -6.28 -0.10
CA PHE A 103 1.74 -5.16 -0.02
C PHE A 103 2.16 -4.17 1.08
N SER A 104 2.72 -4.67 2.18
CA SER A 104 3.15 -3.88 3.34
C SER A 104 4.41 -4.48 3.99
N PRO A 105 5.07 -3.75 4.90
CA PRO A 105 6.16 -4.32 5.69
C PRO A 105 5.66 -5.47 6.58
N VAL A 106 6.58 -6.32 7.03
CA VAL A 106 6.30 -7.46 7.91
C VAL A 106 5.72 -6.96 9.24
N GLY A 107 4.71 -7.68 9.77
CA GLY A 107 4.03 -7.31 11.02
C GLY A 107 2.89 -6.30 10.84
N TYR A 108 2.66 -5.83 9.62
CA TYR A 108 1.48 -5.02 9.27
C TYR A 108 0.40 -5.87 8.62
N HIS A 109 -0.82 -5.66 9.08
CA HIS A 109 -2.01 -6.36 8.66
C HIS A 109 -3.01 -5.37 8.07
N PHE A 110 -3.23 -5.44 6.76
CA PHE A 110 -4.22 -4.59 6.10
C PHE A 110 -5.57 -5.29 6.01
N VAL A 111 -6.64 -4.57 6.36
CA VAL A 111 -8.03 -5.04 6.31
C VAL A 111 -8.83 -4.20 5.33
N PHE A 112 -9.53 -4.88 4.43
CA PHE A 112 -10.38 -4.32 3.38
C PHE A 112 -11.83 -4.82 3.57
N PRO A 113 -12.66 -4.12 4.35
CA PRO A 113 -14.00 -4.59 4.71
C PRO A 113 -15.01 -4.58 3.55
N PHE A 114 -14.71 -3.86 2.46
CA PHE A 114 -15.62 -3.73 1.30
C PHE A 114 -14.96 -4.12 -0.01
N LEU A 115 -13.90 -4.93 0.02
CA LEU A 115 -13.23 -5.35 -1.21
C LEU A 115 -14.14 -6.30 -2.01
N ILE A 116 -14.46 -5.91 -3.24
CA ILE A 116 -15.32 -6.67 -4.16
C ILE A 116 -14.47 -7.45 -5.15
N ASP A 117 -13.35 -6.87 -5.58
CA ASP A 117 -12.49 -7.41 -6.62
C ASP A 117 -11.03 -7.35 -6.18
N LEU A 118 -10.42 -8.53 -6.05
CA LEU A 118 -9.00 -8.72 -5.81
C LEU A 118 -8.40 -9.49 -6.99
N GLN A 119 -7.48 -8.87 -7.71
CA GLN A 119 -6.70 -9.52 -8.77
C GLN A 119 -5.21 -9.37 -8.47
N VAL A 120 -4.51 -10.51 -8.45
CA VAL A 120 -3.05 -10.55 -8.35
C VAL A 120 -2.55 -11.50 -9.43
N GLU A 121 -2.07 -10.95 -10.53
CA GLU A 121 -1.69 -11.71 -11.73
C GLU A 121 -0.30 -11.29 -12.20
N GLY A 122 0.56 -12.25 -12.57
CA GLY A 122 1.91 -11.94 -13.03
C GLY A 122 2.79 -11.24 -11.97
N CYS A 123 2.57 -11.56 -10.69
CA CYS A 123 3.36 -11.08 -9.55
C CYS A 123 4.13 -12.26 -8.89
N PRO A 124 5.19 -12.79 -9.51
CA PRO A 124 5.80 -14.07 -9.11
C PRO A 124 6.50 -14.05 -7.74
N ASN A 125 6.91 -12.87 -7.25
CA ASN A 125 7.69 -12.72 -6.02
C ASN A 125 6.85 -12.30 -4.80
N ILE A 126 5.53 -12.14 -4.96
CA ILE A 126 4.68 -11.63 -3.88
C ILE A 126 4.53 -12.68 -2.76
N THR A 127 4.79 -12.26 -1.52
CA THR A 127 4.66 -13.11 -0.32
C THR A 127 3.45 -12.76 0.52
N THR A 128 2.79 -11.64 0.24
CA THR A 128 1.57 -11.23 0.93
C THR A 128 0.48 -12.29 0.77
N ARG A 129 -0.01 -12.76 1.91
CA ARG A 129 -1.14 -13.68 2.00
C ARG A 129 -2.44 -12.90 2.02
N PHE A 130 -3.31 -13.20 1.06
CA PHE A 130 -4.67 -12.70 1.04
C PHE A 130 -5.62 -13.77 1.60
N SER A 131 -6.48 -13.38 2.54
CA SER A 131 -7.49 -14.26 3.13
C SER A 131 -8.81 -13.53 3.35
N VAL A 132 -9.89 -14.27 3.49
CA VAL A 132 -11.23 -13.73 3.79
C VAL A 132 -11.68 -14.27 5.15
N ASP A 133 -12.17 -13.39 6.03
CA ASP A 133 -12.70 -13.80 7.34
C ASP A 133 -14.20 -14.11 7.30
N SER A 134 -14.78 -14.42 8.47
CA SER A 134 -16.22 -14.68 8.64
C SER A 134 -17.10 -13.46 8.38
N GLU A 135 -16.54 -12.25 8.48
CA GLU A 135 -17.24 -10.99 8.21
C GLU A 135 -17.15 -10.58 6.73
N LYS A 136 -16.50 -11.41 5.90
CA LYS A 136 -16.21 -11.19 4.48
C LYS A 136 -15.23 -10.03 4.23
N SER A 137 -14.48 -9.63 5.26
CA SER A 137 -13.36 -8.71 5.10
C SER A 137 -12.19 -9.43 4.45
N VAL A 138 -11.49 -8.74 3.55
CA VAL A 138 -10.25 -9.27 2.95
C VAL A 138 -9.06 -8.77 3.77
N HIS A 139 -8.15 -9.67 4.10
CA HIS A 139 -6.94 -9.41 4.87
C HIS A 139 -5.73 -9.58 3.97
N ALA A 140 -4.75 -8.69 4.10
CA ALA A 140 -3.43 -8.79 3.49
C ALA A 140 -2.36 -8.77 4.58
N LYS A 141 -1.59 -9.86 4.68
CA LYS A 141 -0.54 -10.03 5.70
C LYS A 141 0.77 -10.47 5.05
N THR A 142 1.87 -9.90 5.51
CA THR A 142 3.23 -10.29 5.10
C THR A 142 3.99 -10.79 6.31
#